data_AF-A0AAV2QMZ8-F1
#
_entry.id   AF-A0AAV2QMZ8-F1
#
_cell.length_a   1.000
_cell.length_b   1.000
_cell.length_c   1.000
_cell.angle_alpha   90.00
_cell.angle_beta   90.00
_cell.angle_gamma   90.00
#
_symmetry.space_group_name_H-M   'P 1'
#
loop_
_entity.id
_entity.type
_entity.pdbx_description
1 polymer ?
#
loop_
_entity_poly.entity_id
_entity_poly.type
_entity_poly.pdbx_seq_one_letter_code
_entity_poly.pdbx_strand_id
1 'polypeptide(L)'
;RLLSGQCPESRCELVYNKSLIHSTDALIFSSMNMCSKKNFRIPDYRRQDQPWIFLSLEPDYSIDFKYLEDKLFRFKFNWTMHYRQDSDIVVPYGSVTPKSADD
;
A
#
# COMPACT_ATOMS: atom_id res chain seq x y z
N ARG A 1 8.36 -11.72 7.54
CA ARG A 1 9.25 -10.53 7.62
C ARG A 1 8.49 -9.26 7.99
N LEU A 2 7.49 -8.79 7.22
CA LEU A 2 6.61 -7.68 7.65
C LEU A 2 5.67 -8.08 8.80
N LEU A 3 5.14 -9.30 8.79
CA LEU A 3 4.22 -9.82 9.83
C LEU A 3 4.94 -10.41 11.06
N SER A 4 6.26 -10.59 11.00
CA SER A 4 7.06 -11.20 12.09
C SER A 4 7.85 -10.17 12.90
N GLY A 5 7.67 -8.87 12.67
CA GLY A 5 8.35 -7.79 13.40
C GLY A 5 9.87 -7.69 13.18
N GLN A 6 10.44 -8.55 12.32
CA GLN A 6 11.89 -8.60 12.04
C GLN A 6 12.21 -7.81 10.77
N CYS A 7 11.79 -6.55 10.75
CA CYS A 7 12.21 -5.62 9.70
C CYS A 7 13.63 -5.14 10.02
N PRO A 8 14.62 -5.32 9.13
CA PRO A 8 15.97 -4.77 9.36
C PRO A 8 15.99 -3.23 9.30
N GLU A 9 14.93 -2.63 8.77
CA GLU A 9 14.74 -1.18 8.76
C GLU A 9 13.95 -0.76 10.01
N SER A 10 14.61 -0.03 10.90
CA SER A 10 14.05 0.45 12.17
C SER A 10 13.65 1.94 12.13
N ARG A 11 13.90 2.65 11.03
CA ARG A 11 13.55 4.07 10.86
C ARG A 11 12.12 4.30 10.39
N CYS A 12 11.36 3.24 10.14
CA CYS A 12 10.00 3.31 9.65
C CYS A 12 9.05 2.61 10.61
N GLU A 13 7.87 3.20 10.81
CA GLU A 13 6.79 2.61 11.58
C GLU A 13 5.54 2.50 10.70
N LEU A 14 4.88 1.35 10.73
CA LEU A 14 3.58 1.17 10.09
C LEU A 14 2.47 1.36 11.11
N VAL A 15 1.71 2.43 10.96
CA VAL A 15 0.58 2.76 11.85
C VAL A 15 -0.76 2.56 11.15
N TYR A 16 -1.74 2.04 11.89
CA TYR A 16 -3.12 1.86 11.40
C TYR A 16 -4.10 2.85 12.04
N ASN A 17 -3.66 3.62 13.04
CA ASN A 17 -4.48 4.59 13.73
C ASN A 17 -4.73 5.82 12.84
N LYS A 18 -5.99 5.99 12.41
CA LYS A 18 -6.42 7.08 11.52
C LYS A 18 -6.27 8.47 12.14
N SER A 19 -6.21 8.58 13.47
CA SER A 19 -5.97 9.87 14.13
C SER A 19 -4.57 10.44 13.83
N LEU A 20 -3.63 9.60 13.38
CA LEU A 20 -2.25 9.99 13.06
C LEU A 20 -2.06 10.44 11.61
N ILE A 21 -3.12 10.46 10.79
CA ILE A 21 -3.02 10.81 9.36
C ILE A 21 -2.36 12.18 9.14
N HIS A 22 -2.53 13.13 10.06
CA HIS A 22 -1.90 14.45 9.93
C HIS A 22 -0.41 14.47 10.28
N SER A 23 0.11 13.48 11.00
CA SER A 23 1.49 13.41 11.47
C SER A 23 2.34 12.38 10.74
N THR A 24 1.73 11.48 9.95
CA THR A 24 2.46 10.47 9.16
C THR A 24 3.12 11.08 7.93
N ASP A 25 4.20 10.45 7.46
CA ASP A 25 4.92 10.89 6.26
C ASP A 25 4.25 10.46 4.96
N ALA A 26 3.56 9.31 4.94
CA ALA A 26 2.87 8.79 3.76
C ALA A 26 1.61 8.02 4.14
N LEU A 27 0.68 7.90 3.19
CA LEU A 27 -0.54 7.10 3.34
C LEU A 27 -0.57 5.97 2.32
N ILE A 28 -0.83 4.75 2.78
CA ILE A 28 -0.94 3.57 1.92
C ILE A 28 -2.43 3.21 1.76
N PHE A 29 -2.87 3.11 0.50
CA PHE A 29 -4.22 2.72 0.13
C PHE A 29 -4.18 1.37 -0.56
N SER A 30 -4.71 0.35 0.11
CA SER A 30 -4.80 -1.01 -0.44
C SER A 30 -6.00 -1.14 -1.38
N SER A 31 -5.76 -1.57 -2.62
CA SER A 31 -6.75 -1.85 -3.64
C SER A 31 -7.86 -2.79 -3.13
N MET A 32 -7.48 -3.86 -2.43
CA MET A 32 -8.41 -4.83 -1.83
C MET A 32 -9.31 -4.18 -0.77
N ASN A 33 -8.78 -3.27 0.06
CA ASN A 33 -9.58 -2.58 1.07
C ASN A 33 -10.52 -1.53 0.46
N MET A 34 -10.10 -0.89 -0.63
CA MET A 34 -10.91 0.08 -1.36
C MET A 34 -12.04 -0.59 -2.13
N CYS A 35 -11.75 -1.69 -2.83
CA CYS A 35 -12.73 -2.43 -3.62
C CYS A 35 -13.75 -3.18 -2.76
N SER A 36 -13.36 -3.70 -1.60
CA SER A 36 -14.25 -4.52 -0.74
C SER A 36 -15.20 -3.71 0.16
N LYS A 37 -14.94 -2.41 0.38
CA LYS A 37 -15.70 -1.58 1.31
C LYS A 37 -16.58 -0.57 0.59
N LYS A 38 -17.90 -0.81 0.57
CA LYS A 38 -18.90 0.12 -0.01
C LYS A 38 -18.79 1.58 0.45
N ASN A 39 -18.30 1.81 1.67
CA ASN A 39 -18.15 3.15 2.26
C ASN A 39 -16.68 3.46 2.60
N PHE A 40 -15.74 3.10 1.72
CA PHE A 40 -14.35 3.47 1.91
C PHE A 40 -14.23 5.01 1.98
N ARG A 41 -13.72 5.50 3.11
CA ARG A 41 -13.51 6.94 3.33
C ARG A 41 -12.04 7.26 3.18
N ILE A 42 -11.74 8.27 2.38
CA ILE A 42 -10.44 8.91 2.32
C ILE A 42 -10.40 10.10 3.28
N PRO A 43 -9.21 10.57 3.69
CA PRO A 43 -9.09 11.83 4.40
C PRO A 43 -9.63 12.99 3.56
N ASP A 44 -10.39 13.89 4.19
CA ASP A 44 -10.91 15.10 3.54
C ASP A 44 -9.81 16.11 3.21
N TYR A 45 -8.65 15.96 3.86
CA TYR A 45 -7.48 16.80 3.68
C TYR A 45 -6.30 15.99 3.14
N ARG A 46 -5.58 16.57 2.17
CA ARG A 46 -4.34 16.01 1.62
C ARG A 46 -3.22 17.03 1.75
N ARG A 47 -2.24 16.72 2.59
CA ARG A 47 -0.99 17.49 2.69
C ARG A 47 -0.19 17.31 1.41
N GLN A 48 0.39 18.39 0.86
CA GLN A 48 1.11 18.33 -0.42
C GLN A 48 2.41 17.51 -0.32
N ASP A 49 3.04 17.52 0.85
CA ASP A 49 4.27 16.81 1.20
C ASP A 49 4.02 15.36 1.68
N GLN A 50 2.76 14.92 1.75
CA GLN A 50 2.38 13.58 2.18
C GLN A 50 1.96 12.73 0.97
N PRO A 51 2.87 11.95 0.37
CA PRO A 51 2.54 11.10 -0.76
C PRO A 51 1.46 10.07 -0.41
N TRP A 52 0.53 9.90 -1.33
CA TRP A 52 -0.45 8.81 -1.29
C TRP A 52 0.05 7.67 -2.16
N ILE A 53 0.14 6.49 -1.57
CA ILE A 53 0.73 5.29 -2.18
C ILE A 53 -0.41 4.33 -2.50
N PHE A 54 -0.53 3.95 -3.76
CA PHE A 54 -1.47 2.93 -4.20
C PHE A 54 -0.83 1.54 -4.09
N LEU A 55 -1.37 0.70 -3.21
CA LEU A 55 -0.93 -0.68 -3.04
C LEU A 55 -1.89 -1.63 -3.76
N SER A 56 -1.38 -2.36 -4.75
CA SER A 56 -2.03 -3.57 -5.25
C SER A 56 -1.03 -4.70 -5.26
N LEU A 57 -1.44 -5.85 -4.75
CA LEU A 57 -0.69 -7.08 -4.92
C LEU A 57 -1.39 -8.03 -5.85
N GLU A 58 -2.64 -7.80 -6.24
CA GLU A 58 -3.35 -8.69 -7.16
C GLU A 58 -3.07 -8.31 -8.63
N PRO A 59 -3.12 -9.29 -9.56
CA PRO A 59 -3.03 -9.03 -10.99
C PRO A 59 -4.10 -8.06 -11.49
N ASP A 60 -3.75 -7.20 -12.45
CA ASP A 60 -4.64 -6.13 -12.93
C ASP A 60 -6.00 -6.62 -13.44
N TYR A 61 -6.08 -7.84 -13.97
CA TYR A 61 -7.33 -8.43 -14.49
C TYR A 61 -8.24 -9.02 -13.41
N SER A 62 -7.75 -9.16 -12.18
CA SER A 62 -8.46 -9.85 -11.09
C SER A 62 -9.25 -8.90 -10.18
N ILE A 63 -9.05 -7.58 -10.31
CA ILE A 63 -9.76 -6.54 -9.56
C ILE A 63 -10.44 -5.59 -10.53
N ASP A 64 -11.71 -5.24 -10.26
CA ASP A 64 -12.39 -4.16 -10.97
C ASP A 64 -11.86 -2.80 -10.47
N PHE A 65 -10.99 -2.15 -11.25
CA PHE A 65 -10.40 -0.85 -10.91
C PHE A 65 -11.29 0.36 -11.27
N LYS A 66 -12.56 0.18 -11.67
CA LYS A 66 -13.46 1.32 -11.96
C LYS A 66 -13.60 2.29 -10.79
N TYR A 67 -13.42 1.84 -9.54
CA TYR A 67 -13.40 2.73 -8.38
C TYR A 67 -12.28 3.78 -8.44
N LEU A 68 -11.19 3.53 -9.17
CA LEU A 68 -10.12 4.53 -9.38
C LEU A 68 -10.54 5.67 -10.29
N GLU A 69 -11.58 5.48 -11.12
CA GLU A 69 -12.15 6.54 -11.95
C GLU A 69 -13.05 7.48 -11.15
N ASP A 70 -13.48 7.07 -9.95
CA ASP A 70 -14.22 7.92 -9.02
C ASP A 70 -13.40 9.19 -8.72
N LYS A 71 -14.08 10.34 -8.70
CA LYS A 71 -13.49 11.65 -8.40
C LYS A 71 -12.73 11.66 -7.06
N LEU A 72 -13.12 10.78 -6.13
CA LEU A 72 -12.45 10.58 -4.85
C LEU A 72 -11.00 10.13 -5.02
N PHE A 73 -10.69 9.29 -6.01
CA PHE A 73 -9.37 8.64 -6.17
C PHE A 73 -8.59 9.08 -7.40
N ARG A 74 -9.30 9.59 -8.42
CA ARG A 74 -8.69 10.03 -9.67
C ARG A 74 -7.57 11.06 -9.41
N PHE A 75 -6.36 10.75 -9.89
CA PHE A 75 -5.16 11.57 -9.74
C PHE A 75 -4.73 11.85 -8.28
N LYS A 76 -5.12 11.00 -7.33
CA LYS A 76 -4.73 11.16 -5.92
C LYS A 76 -3.41 10.47 -5.56
N PHE A 77 -3.01 9.44 -6.28
CA PHE A 77 -1.81 8.67 -5.94
C PHE A 77 -0.55 9.28 -6.55
N ASN A 78 0.51 9.35 -5.75
CA ASN A 78 1.83 9.80 -6.17
C ASN A 78 2.72 8.61 -6.55
N TRP A 79 2.64 7.53 -5.77
CA TRP A 79 3.49 6.36 -5.91
C TRP A 79 2.65 5.09 -6.01
N THR A 80 3.24 4.12 -6.70
CA THR A 80 2.73 2.76 -6.85
C THR A 80 3.54 1.81 -5.98
N MET A 81 2.85 0.92 -5.28
CA MET A 81 3.44 -0.15 -4.50
C MET A 81 2.90 -1.49 -5.00
N HIS A 82 3.75 -2.29 -5.64
CA HIS A 82 3.33 -3.48 -6.39
C HIS A 82 4.41 -4.55 -6.45
N TYR A 83 4.04 -5.78 -6.83
CA TYR A 83 5.03 -6.83 -7.15
C TYR A 83 5.76 -6.61 -8.48
N ARG A 84 5.29 -5.65 -9.30
CA ARG A 84 5.91 -5.37 -10.59
C ARG A 84 7.19 -4.56 -10.38
N GLN A 85 8.22 -4.89 -11.15
CA GLN A 85 9.55 -4.26 -11.02
C GLN A 85 9.59 -2.81 -11.50
N ASP A 86 8.59 -2.35 -12.25
CA ASP A 86 8.44 -0.97 -12.72
C ASP A 86 7.62 -0.08 -11.77
N SER A 87 7.29 -0.55 -10.56
CA SER A 87 6.62 0.26 -9.54
C SER A 87 7.60 1.12 -8.74
N ASP A 88 7.12 2.22 -8.16
CA ASP A 88 7.94 3.11 -7.32
C ASP A 88 8.45 2.40 -6.06
N ILE A 89 7.62 1.51 -5.49
CA ILE A 89 7.95 0.68 -4.33
C ILE A 89 7.65 -0.79 -4.67
N VAL A 90 8.69 -1.57 -4.93
CA VAL A 90 8.55 -2.98 -5.27
C VAL A 90 8.32 -3.82 -4.00
N VAL A 91 7.17 -4.51 -3.95
CA VAL A 91 6.81 -5.47 -2.89
C VAL A 91 6.65 -6.86 -3.49
N PRO A 92 7.69 -7.72 -3.41
CA PRO A 92 7.61 -9.05 -3.98
C PRO A 92 6.62 -9.92 -3.19
N TYR A 93 5.90 -10.79 -3.89
CA TYR A 93 4.99 -11.76 -3.26
C TYR A 93 5.67 -12.71 -2.27
N GLY A 94 6.96 -12.97 -2.49
CA GLY A 94 7.76 -13.84 -1.66
C GLY A 94 9.24 -13.68 -1.97
N SER A 95 10.05 -14.47 -1.27
CA SER A 95 11.49 -14.51 -1.47
C SER A 95 11.95 -15.95 -1.62
N VAL A 96 12.85 -16.20 -2.56
CA VAL A 96 13.59 -17.46 -2.61
C VAL A 96 14.65 -17.43 -1.51
N THR A 97 14.65 -18.43 -0.64
CA THR A 97 15.65 -18.58 0.43
C THR A 97 16.36 -19.92 0.27
N PRO A 98 17.64 -20.04 0.67
CA PRO A 98 18.31 -21.33 0.68
C PRO A 98 17.51 -22.33 1.53
N LYS A 99 17.45 -23.59 1.07
CA LYS A 99 16.82 -24.67 1.84
C LYS A 99 17.60 -24.84 3.15
N SER A 100 16.91 -24.83 4.29
CA SER A 100 17.49 -25.22 5.58
C SER A 100 18.02 -26.65 5.49
N ALA A 101 19.18 -26.91 6.08
CA ALA A 101 19.77 -28.26 6.09
C ALA A 101 18.97 -29.28 6.92
N ASP A 102 17.97 -28.81 7.67
CA ASP A 102 17.20 -29.60 8.63
C ASP A 102 15.77 -29.98 8.15
N ASP A 103 15.46 -29.81 6.85
CA ASP A 103 14.21 -30.27 6.21
C ASP A 103 14.37 -31.50 5.31
#